data_AF-A0A7K4D7Z6-F1
#
_entry.id   AF-A0A7K4D7Z6-F1
#
_cell.length_a   1.000
_cell.length_b   1.000
_cell.length_c   1.000
_cell.angle_alpha   90.00
_cell.angle_beta   90.00
_cell.angle_gamma   90.00
#
_symmetry.space_group_name_H-M   'P 1'
#
loop_
_entity.id
_entity.type
_entity.pdbx_description
1 polymer ?
#
loop_
_entity_poly.entity_id
_entity_poly.type
_entity_poly.pdbx_seq_one_letter_code
_entity_poly.pdbx_strand_id
1 'polypeptide(L)'
;MKDVILNCLGLLITVSLVISCATKEDETYCIKIDSPSTHSLDKFLDRVELIPLETTDANLIKNITKVVFYRDEYYIKDIYEGLFVFDTTGHFIRKIGRKGSGPGEYGYISDFCINKFTSNLELLGPRGDIMIFGLDGKYVNKLTYKSIEVSNFLIVSEDLILFYHQSQTPALSLYSRSSQKVIKSFFDLPENFVRRRPFFLISPPFYLSGNDTLIHYGYTNEIYTFRNLSIEKRNSLNFKGHNFNMKDFNWSLDYDKNYYRELLWSERNVVIGFNNHFENERFILKQIYYQEGSGLVLIDKKEGKSFFIQAFKNLSQIRNDEVSWQNVTSASVNGTRIGLVLNWDSGEDYILTSVDPAKKDFYINPNTLDSVNYDKFKKIGLSDNPFLVKYYFKP
;
A
#
# COMPACT_ATOMS: atom_id res chain seq x y z
N MET A 1 -1.46 -10.09 -60.65
CA MET A 1 -1.35 -10.75 -59.32
C MET A 1 -0.63 -9.93 -58.25
N LYS A 2 0.14 -8.87 -58.60
CA LYS A 2 0.78 -8.01 -57.59
C LYS A 2 -0.14 -6.92 -57.01
N ASP A 3 -1.17 -6.49 -57.75
CA ASP A 3 -2.05 -5.39 -57.30
C ASP A 3 -3.20 -5.80 -56.36
N VAL A 4 -3.51 -7.10 -56.28
CA VAL A 4 -4.55 -7.61 -55.35
C VAL A 4 -3.98 -7.81 -53.94
N ILE A 5 -2.68 -8.08 -53.81
CA ILE A 5 -2.02 -8.33 -52.53
C ILE A 5 -1.78 -7.01 -51.76
N LEU A 6 -1.57 -5.90 -52.47
CA LEU A 6 -1.32 -4.59 -51.84
C LEU A 6 -2.58 -4.00 -51.18
N ASN A 7 -3.76 -4.24 -51.75
CA ASN A 7 -5.03 -3.78 -51.18
C ASN A 7 -5.48 -4.60 -49.96
N CYS A 8 -5.12 -5.89 -49.87
CA CYS A 8 -5.40 -6.69 -48.67
C CYS A 8 -4.48 -6.29 -47.49
N LEU A 9 -3.24 -5.89 -47.74
CA LEU A 9 -2.35 -5.38 -46.68
C LEU A 9 -2.82 -4.04 -46.12
N GLY A 10 -3.31 -3.13 -46.96
CA GLY A 10 -3.89 -1.85 -46.51
C GLY A 10 -5.19 -2.01 -45.71
N LEU A 11 -6.01 -3.01 -46.04
CA LEU A 11 -7.26 -3.30 -45.32
C LEU A 11 -7.01 -3.99 -43.97
N LEU A 12 -5.98 -4.84 -43.87
CA LEU A 12 -5.59 -5.48 -42.61
C LEU A 12 -4.94 -4.50 -41.61
N ILE A 13 -4.17 -3.52 -42.09
CA ILE A 13 -3.55 -2.49 -41.24
C ILE A 13 -4.59 -1.46 -40.74
N THR A 14 -5.64 -1.21 -41.52
CA THR A 14 -6.73 -0.30 -41.12
C THR A 14 -7.70 -0.96 -40.14
N VAL A 15 -7.94 -2.27 -40.21
CA VAL A 15 -8.77 -2.99 -39.21
C VAL A 15 -8.07 -3.15 -37.86
N SER A 16 -6.73 -3.20 -37.80
CA SER A 16 -5.98 -3.25 -36.53
C SER A 16 -5.97 -1.93 -35.74
N LEU A 17 -6.37 -0.81 -36.33
CA LEU A 17 -6.38 0.50 -35.66
C LEU A 17 -7.75 0.88 -35.07
N VAL A 18 -8.85 0.17 -35.43
CA VAL A 18 -10.20 0.53 -34.97
C VAL A 18 -10.63 -0.22 -33.70
N ILE A 19 -9.85 -1.19 -33.22
CA ILE A 19 -10.13 -1.89 -31.95
C ILE A 19 -9.50 -1.16 -30.74
N SER A 20 -8.62 -0.17 -30.98
CA SER A 20 -7.88 0.54 -29.92
C SER A 20 -8.53 1.85 -29.46
N CYS A 21 -9.86 1.92 -29.42
CA CYS A 21 -10.56 2.99 -28.69
C CYS A 21 -11.96 2.56 -28.25
N ALA A 22 -12.10 1.33 -27.73
CA ALA A 22 -13.16 1.10 -26.76
C ALA A 22 -12.70 1.80 -25.48
N THR A 23 -13.30 2.95 -25.15
CA THR A 23 -13.21 3.51 -23.80
C THR A 23 -13.67 2.40 -22.86
N LYS A 24 -12.73 1.79 -22.15
CA LYS A 24 -13.03 0.75 -21.17
C LYS A 24 -13.93 1.44 -20.14
N GLU A 25 -15.21 1.06 -20.06
CA GLU A 25 -16.09 1.60 -19.03
C GLU A 25 -15.45 1.33 -17.66
N ASP A 26 -15.49 2.33 -16.78
CA ASP A 26 -14.95 2.22 -15.43
C ASP A 26 -15.62 1.03 -14.71
N GLU A 27 -14.85 -0.02 -14.44
CA GLU A 27 -15.38 -1.21 -13.76
C GLU A 27 -15.84 -0.82 -12.35
N THR A 28 -17.05 -1.23 -11.97
CA THR A 28 -17.58 -0.97 -10.63
C THR A 28 -17.89 -2.28 -9.92
N TYR A 29 -17.18 -2.52 -8.82
CA TYR A 29 -17.36 -3.72 -8.00
C TYR A 29 -18.37 -3.43 -6.89
N CYS A 30 -19.40 -4.25 -6.77
CA CYS A 30 -20.44 -4.07 -5.77
C CYS A 30 -20.14 -4.91 -4.51
N ILE A 31 -20.04 -4.26 -3.36
CA ILE A 31 -19.72 -4.88 -2.07
C ILE A 31 -20.88 -4.72 -1.09
N LYS A 32 -21.21 -5.79 -0.38
CA LYS A 32 -22.25 -5.80 0.67
C LYS A 32 -21.58 -5.92 2.03
N ILE A 33 -21.37 -4.80 2.73
CA ILE A 33 -20.74 -4.80 4.06
C ILE A 33 -21.69 -5.27 5.17
N ASP A 34 -23.00 -5.05 5.01
CA ASP A 34 -24.04 -5.50 5.96
C ASP A 34 -24.28 -7.02 5.94
N SER A 35 -23.67 -7.70 4.97
CA SER A 35 -23.75 -9.16 4.86
C SER A 35 -22.34 -9.71 4.68
N PRO A 36 -21.49 -9.67 5.74
CA PRO A 36 -20.15 -10.21 5.67
C PRO A 36 -20.15 -11.66 5.19
N SER A 37 -19.14 -12.02 4.41
CA SER A 37 -18.94 -13.38 3.94
C SER A 37 -18.71 -14.32 5.12
N THR A 38 -19.23 -15.54 5.01
CA THR A 38 -18.89 -16.65 5.90
C THR A 38 -17.56 -17.31 5.53
N HIS A 39 -16.95 -16.94 4.40
CA HIS A 39 -15.63 -17.43 4.01
C HIS A 39 -14.53 -16.69 4.78
N SER A 40 -13.56 -17.44 5.30
CA SER A 40 -12.28 -16.88 5.72
C SER A 40 -11.38 -16.64 4.50
N LEU A 41 -10.34 -15.82 4.70
CA LEU A 41 -9.31 -15.58 3.69
C LEU A 41 -8.61 -16.88 3.26
N ASP A 42 -8.44 -17.83 4.20
CA ASP A 42 -7.75 -19.10 4.00
C ASP A 42 -8.27 -19.88 2.78
N LYS A 43 -9.58 -19.76 2.48
CA LYS A 43 -10.20 -20.40 1.33
C LYS A 43 -9.56 -19.99 -0.01
N PHE A 44 -9.04 -18.76 -0.08
CA PHE A 44 -8.48 -18.15 -1.29
C PHE A 44 -6.95 -18.26 -1.37
N LEU A 45 -6.30 -18.67 -0.27
CA LEU A 45 -4.85 -18.84 -0.20
C LEU A 45 -4.42 -20.17 -0.83
N ASP A 46 -3.32 -20.12 -1.58
CA ASP A 46 -2.64 -21.29 -2.12
C ASP A 46 -1.55 -21.79 -1.15
N ARG A 47 -0.65 -20.89 -0.74
CA ARG A 47 0.34 -21.16 0.31
C ARG A 47 0.68 -19.93 1.13
N VAL A 48 1.27 -20.19 2.30
CA VAL A 48 1.79 -19.17 3.21
C VAL A 48 3.25 -19.46 3.53
N GLU A 49 4.11 -18.46 3.37
CA GLU A 49 5.55 -18.57 3.61
C GLU A 49 5.97 -17.59 4.71
N LEU A 50 6.66 -18.10 5.73
CA LEU A 50 7.20 -17.33 6.84
C LEU A 50 8.70 -17.11 6.66
N ILE A 51 9.14 -15.88 6.91
CA ILE A 51 10.56 -15.48 6.89
C ILE A 51 10.84 -14.74 8.21
N PRO A 52 11.25 -15.48 9.27
CA PRO A 52 11.75 -14.87 10.49
C PRO A 52 12.97 -14.00 10.19
N LEU A 53 13.00 -12.77 10.70
CA LEU A 53 14.16 -11.91 10.57
C LEU A 53 15.12 -12.15 11.73
N GLU A 54 16.41 -12.26 11.41
CA GLU A 54 17.48 -12.39 12.41
C GLU A 54 17.37 -11.27 13.44
N THR A 55 17.58 -11.62 14.70
CA THR A 55 17.44 -10.70 15.84
C THR A 55 18.75 -10.63 16.61
N THR A 56 19.35 -9.45 16.60
CA THR A 56 20.55 -9.08 17.34
C THR A 56 20.40 -7.63 17.83
N ASP A 57 21.21 -7.21 18.80
CA ASP A 57 21.20 -5.83 19.29
C ASP A 57 21.50 -4.79 18.18
N ALA A 58 22.16 -5.21 17.10
CA ALA A 58 22.52 -4.34 15.99
C ALA A 58 21.39 -4.13 14.97
N ASN A 59 20.34 -4.96 14.98
CA ASN A 59 19.32 -5.02 13.92
C ASN A 59 17.88 -5.05 14.44
N LEU A 60 17.62 -4.57 15.65
CA LEU A 60 16.28 -4.54 16.22
C LEU A 60 15.31 -3.73 15.34
N ILE A 61 14.18 -4.36 15.03
CA ILE A 61 13.08 -3.80 14.24
C ILE A 61 11.86 -3.66 15.14
N LYS A 62 11.24 -2.49 15.10
CA LYS A 62 10.05 -2.17 15.91
C LYS A 62 8.77 -2.21 15.09
N ASN A 63 8.75 -1.56 13.93
CA ASN A 63 7.57 -1.51 13.08
C ASN A 63 7.95 -1.30 11.61
N ILE A 64 7.75 -2.33 10.80
CA ILE A 64 8.03 -2.32 9.37
C ILE A 64 6.91 -1.58 8.63
N THR A 65 7.28 -0.58 7.83
CA THR A 65 6.31 0.25 7.09
C THR A 65 6.39 0.10 5.58
N LYS A 66 7.50 -0.45 5.06
CA LYS A 66 7.68 -0.74 3.64
C LYS A 66 8.78 -1.76 3.44
N VAL A 67 8.59 -2.65 2.48
CA VAL A 67 9.63 -3.60 2.03
C VAL A 67 9.78 -3.51 0.52
N VAL A 68 11.02 -3.46 0.06
CA VAL A 68 11.37 -3.58 -1.37
C VAL A 68 12.27 -4.79 -1.53
N PHE A 69 11.83 -5.75 -2.34
CA PHE A 69 12.66 -6.90 -2.72
C PHE A 69 13.43 -6.56 -4.01
N TYR A 70 14.75 -6.66 -3.98
CA TYR A 70 15.59 -6.34 -5.13
C TYR A 70 16.91 -7.09 -5.08
N ARG A 71 17.28 -7.77 -6.18
CA ARG A 71 18.51 -8.55 -6.31
C ARG A 71 18.75 -9.48 -5.11
N ASP A 72 17.74 -10.30 -4.78
CA ASP A 72 17.78 -11.29 -3.70
C ASP A 72 17.98 -10.72 -2.28
N GLU A 73 17.67 -9.44 -2.09
CA GLU A 73 17.71 -8.76 -0.78
C GLU A 73 16.37 -8.10 -0.46
N TYR A 74 15.95 -8.16 0.81
CA TYR A 74 14.85 -7.36 1.35
C TYR A 74 15.39 -6.07 1.97
N TYR A 75 14.98 -4.94 1.41
CA TYR A 75 15.18 -3.62 1.98
C TYR A 75 13.97 -3.30 2.86
N ILE A 76 14.16 -3.20 4.16
CA ILE A 76 13.11 -3.13 5.17
C ILE A 76 13.19 -1.80 5.91
N LYS A 77 12.17 -0.96 5.72
CA LYS A 77 12.07 0.32 6.41
C LYS A 77 11.33 0.14 7.73
N ASP A 78 12.04 0.37 8.81
CA ASP A 78 11.48 0.59 10.14
C ASP A 78 11.04 2.06 10.30
N ILE A 79 9.89 2.30 10.92
CA ILE A 79 9.35 3.66 11.11
C ILE A 79 10.24 4.54 12.01
N TYR A 80 10.99 3.92 12.93
CA TYR A 80 11.85 4.62 13.89
C TYR A 80 13.32 4.41 13.59
N GLU A 81 13.77 3.20 13.30
CA GLU A 81 15.19 2.83 13.31
C GLU A 81 15.92 3.05 11.99
N GLY A 82 15.19 3.22 10.89
CA GLY A 82 15.77 3.51 9.57
C GLY A 82 15.57 2.36 8.59
N LEU A 83 16.59 2.07 7.79
CA LEU A 83 16.50 1.11 6.69
C LEU A 83 17.54 0.00 6.85
N PHE A 84 17.05 -1.24 6.86
CA PHE A 84 17.85 -2.45 7.03
C PHE A 84 17.78 -3.33 5.78
N VAL A 85 18.80 -4.14 5.55
CA VAL A 85 18.88 -5.07 4.42
C VAL A 85 19.07 -6.48 4.96
N PHE A 86 18.22 -7.39 4.53
CA PHE A 86 18.24 -8.80 4.87
C PHE A 86 18.31 -9.66 3.62
N ASP A 87 18.86 -10.86 3.72
CA ASP A 87 18.83 -11.83 2.63
C ASP A 87 17.45 -12.50 2.48
N THR A 88 17.29 -13.36 1.47
CA THR A 88 16.03 -14.07 1.20
C THR A 88 15.57 -15.00 2.32
N THR A 89 16.46 -15.39 3.22
CA THR A 89 16.21 -16.31 4.34
C THR A 89 15.97 -15.59 5.66
N GLY A 90 16.17 -14.27 5.69
CA GLY A 90 15.97 -13.41 6.86
C GLY A 90 17.25 -13.13 7.65
N HIS A 91 18.45 -13.48 7.15
CA HIS A 91 19.70 -13.08 7.82
C HIS A 91 20.00 -11.61 7.57
N PHE A 92 20.53 -10.94 8.59
CA PHE A 92 20.87 -9.53 8.51
C PHE A 92 22.14 -9.32 7.69
N ILE A 93 22.10 -8.41 6.72
CA ILE A 93 23.26 -8.08 5.90
C ILE A 93 23.87 -6.74 6.33
N ARG A 94 23.06 -5.66 6.34
CA ARG A 94 23.55 -4.31 6.60
C ARG A 94 22.44 -3.33 6.96
N LYS A 95 22.81 -2.22 7.60
CA LYS A 95 21.96 -1.04 7.81
C LYS A 95 22.40 0.07 6.85
N ILE A 96 21.45 0.76 6.23
CA ILE A 96 21.72 1.88 5.32
C ILE A 96 21.71 3.18 6.13
N GLY A 97 22.83 3.90 6.09
CA GLY A 97 23.01 5.16 6.81
C GLY A 97 22.78 5.02 8.33
N ARG A 98 22.61 6.17 9.00
CA ARG A 98 22.31 6.22 10.45
C ARG A 98 21.53 7.47 10.81
N LYS A 99 20.97 7.47 12.03
CA LYS A 99 20.31 8.65 12.58
C LYS A 99 21.32 9.76 12.85
N GLY A 100 20.97 10.99 12.49
CA GLY A 100 21.78 12.16 12.76
C GLY A 100 21.46 13.33 11.85
N SER A 101 22.42 14.25 11.72
CA SER A 101 22.26 15.48 10.93
C SER A 101 23.47 15.79 10.05
N GLY A 102 24.48 14.92 10.04
CA GLY A 102 25.62 15.02 9.15
C GLY A 102 25.35 14.48 7.74
N PRO A 103 26.32 14.64 6.82
CA PRO A 103 26.25 14.02 5.49
C PRO A 103 26.06 12.49 5.59
N GLY A 104 25.10 11.95 4.87
CA GLY A 104 24.76 10.51 4.91
C GLY A 104 23.95 10.07 6.15
N GLU A 105 23.56 11.01 7.01
CA GLU A 105 22.68 10.75 8.16
C GLU A 105 21.27 11.30 7.94
N TYR A 106 20.25 10.61 8.47
CA TYR A 106 18.85 11.01 8.34
C TYR A 106 18.19 11.21 9.70
N GLY A 107 17.30 12.20 9.81
CA GLY A 107 16.47 12.38 11.01
C GLY A 107 15.25 11.44 11.00
N TYR A 108 14.55 11.40 9.87
CA TYR A 108 13.36 10.58 9.66
C TYR A 108 13.27 10.19 8.18
N ILE A 109 12.86 8.96 7.90
CA ILE A 109 12.61 8.47 6.53
C ILE A 109 11.09 8.41 6.35
N SER A 110 10.53 9.25 5.48
CA SER A 110 9.12 9.19 5.07
C SER A 110 8.88 7.98 4.18
N ASP A 111 9.73 7.80 3.16
CA ASP A 111 9.62 6.71 2.20
C ASP A 111 11.00 6.40 1.60
N PHE A 112 11.12 5.29 0.89
CA PHE A 112 12.31 4.98 0.09
C PHE A 112 11.94 4.21 -1.18
N CYS A 113 12.81 4.25 -2.17
CA CYS A 113 12.71 3.36 -3.33
C CYS A 113 14.09 3.05 -3.90
N ILE A 114 14.16 2.02 -4.73
CA ILE A 114 15.32 1.73 -5.56
C ILE A 114 15.03 2.31 -6.94
N ASN A 115 15.84 3.29 -7.34
CA ASN A 115 15.73 3.95 -8.63
C ASN A 115 16.19 2.97 -9.73
N LYS A 116 15.23 2.43 -10.49
CA LYS A 116 15.50 1.46 -11.57
C LYS A 116 16.36 2.06 -12.71
N PHE A 117 16.40 3.39 -12.86
CA PHE A 117 17.19 4.07 -13.90
C PHE A 117 18.66 4.27 -13.50
N THR A 118 18.94 4.47 -12.21
CA THR A 118 20.30 4.74 -11.72
C THR A 118 20.89 3.62 -10.87
N SER A 119 20.08 2.63 -10.50
CA SER A 119 20.40 1.58 -9.50
C SER A 119 20.80 2.14 -8.13
N ASN A 120 20.39 3.36 -7.80
CA ASN A 120 20.60 3.96 -6.49
C ASN A 120 19.41 3.75 -5.56
N LEU A 121 19.69 3.75 -4.27
CA LEU A 121 18.70 3.75 -3.21
C LEU A 121 18.40 5.21 -2.82
N GLU A 122 17.14 5.62 -2.94
CA GLU A 122 16.69 6.98 -2.66
C GLU A 122 15.80 7.00 -1.42
N LEU A 123 16.19 7.78 -0.40
CA LEU A 123 15.49 7.93 0.88
C LEU A 123 14.87 9.31 0.96
N LEU A 124 13.55 9.37 1.06
CA LEU A 124 12.77 10.59 1.18
C LEU A 124 12.66 11.00 2.66
N GLY A 125 13.05 12.22 2.96
CA GLY A 125 12.77 12.90 4.23
C GLY A 125 11.44 13.67 4.21
N PRO A 126 10.89 14.02 5.37
CA PRO A 126 9.54 14.57 5.51
C PRO A 126 9.33 15.96 4.89
N ARG A 127 10.42 16.67 4.57
CA ARG A 127 10.38 18.00 3.94
C ARG A 127 10.82 17.99 2.46
N GLY A 128 10.93 16.80 1.87
CA GLY A 128 11.24 16.57 0.44
C GLY A 128 12.71 16.51 0.08
N ASP A 129 13.59 16.48 1.08
CA ASP A 129 14.97 16.07 0.89
C ASP A 129 15.03 14.59 0.48
N ILE A 130 15.72 14.28 -0.62
CA ILE A 130 15.98 12.92 -1.07
C ILE A 130 17.47 12.65 -0.93
N MET A 131 17.83 11.74 -0.03
CA MET A 131 19.19 11.26 0.14
C MET A 131 19.43 10.07 -0.79
N ILE A 132 20.55 10.09 -1.51
CA ILE A 132 20.89 9.09 -2.51
C ILE A 132 22.06 8.26 -1.97
N PHE A 133 21.89 6.94 -1.99
CA PHE A 133 22.89 5.97 -1.57
C PHE A 133 23.13 4.94 -2.68
N GLY A 134 24.33 4.39 -2.72
CA GLY A 134 24.57 3.13 -3.42
C GLY A 134 23.88 1.96 -2.71
N LEU A 135 23.67 0.85 -3.41
CA LEU A 135 23.10 -0.38 -2.81
C LEU A 135 24.03 -1.00 -1.74
N ASP A 136 25.32 -0.64 -1.76
CA ASP A 136 26.30 -0.96 -0.73
C ASP A 136 26.11 -0.13 0.56
N GLY A 137 25.17 0.83 0.57
CA GLY A 137 24.86 1.68 1.69
C GLY A 137 25.73 2.93 1.81
N LYS A 138 26.61 3.20 0.84
CA LYS A 138 27.42 4.43 0.86
C LYS A 138 26.62 5.62 0.36
N TYR A 139 26.71 6.72 1.08
CA TYR A 139 26.10 7.98 0.69
C TYR A 139 26.74 8.53 -0.60
N VAL A 140 25.90 8.97 -1.54
CA VAL A 140 26.33 9.50 -2.84
C VAL A 140 26.08 11.00 -2.90
N ASN A 141 24.82 11.44 -2.74
CA ASN A 141 24.44 12.85 -2.84
C ASN A 141 23.05 13.10 -2.24
N LYS A 142 22.56 14.34 -2.30
CA LYS A 142 21.23 14.76 -1.88
C LYS A 142 20.58 15.63 -2.97
N LEU A 143 19.30 15.39 -3.22
CA LEU A 143 18.41 16.25 -3.99
C LEU A 143 17.40 16.89 -3.02
N THR A 144 16.98 18.13 -3.27
CA THR A 144 16.00 18.81 -2.42
C THR A 144 14.78 19.22 -3.22
N TYR A 145 13.63 18.62 -2.89
CA TYR A 145 12.31 19.15 -3.20
C TYR A 145 11.80 19.88 -1.96
N LYS A 146 11.52 21.18 -2.05
CA LYS A 146 11.02 21.95 -0.89
C LYS A 146 9.52 21.73 -0.74
N SER A 147 9.11 21.02 0.30
CA SER A 147 7.71 20.90 0.70
C SER A 147 7.55 21.04 2.21
N ILE A 148 6.38 21.48 2.64
CA ILE A 148 6.02 21.55 4.06
C ILE A 148 5.93 20.14 4.66
N GLU A 149 5.46 19.19 3.85
CA GLU A 149 5.27 17.78 4.18
C GLU A 149 5.23 16.94 2.89
N VAL A 150 5.92 15.81 2.89
CA VAL A 150 5.79 14.78 1.85
C VAL A 150 5.98 13.41 2.46
N SER A 151 5.08 12.49 2.14
CA SER A 151 5.05 11.18 2.78
C SER A 151 5.55 10.07 1.88
N ASN A 152 5.35 10.18 0.57
CA ASN A 152 5.70 9.13 -0.40
C ASN A 152 6.13 9.72 -1.74
N PHE A 153 6.82 8.90 -2.53
CA PHE A 153 7.23 9.27 -3.87
C PHE A 153 7.34 8.05 -4.80
N LEU A 154 7.15 8.31 -6.09
CA LEU A 154 7.35 7.35 -7.16
C LEU A 154 8.32 7.96 -8.18
N ILE A 155 9.34 7.20 -8.57
CA ILE A 155 10.23 7.58 -9.67
C ILE A 155 9.56 7.22 -10.98
N VAL A 156 9.19 8.23 -11.76
CA VAL A 156 8.46 8.09 -13.03
C VAL A 156 9.43 7.93 -14.20
N SER A 157 10.53 8.68 -14.17
CA SER A 157 11.62 8.59 -15.16
C SER A 157 12.93 9.05 -14.52
N GLU A 158 14.01 9.09 -15.31
CA GLU A 158 15.27 9.74 -14.89
C GLU A 158 15.08 11.18 -14.41
N ASP A 159 14.14 11.92 -14.99
CA ASP A 159 13.87 13.32 -14.64
C ASP A 159 12.67 13.50 -13.71
N LEU A 160 11.66 12.64 -13.78
CA LEU A 160 10.37 12.90 -13.14
C LEU A 160 10.16 12.08 -11.86
N ILE A 161 9.71 12.77 -10.80
CA ILE A 161 9.25 12.18 -9.54
C ILE A 161 7.80 12.60 -9.31
N LEU A 162 6.93 11.64 -8.98
CA LEU A 162 5.59 11.93 -8.48
C LEU A 162 5.61 11.88 -6.95
N PHE A 163 5.47 13.02 -6.31
CA PHE A 163 5.36 13.14 -4.86
C PHE A 163 3.92 13.04 -4.40
N TYR A 164 3.71 12.41 -3.25
CA TYR A 164 2.45 12.42 -2.54
C TYR A 164 2.55 13.18 -1.23
N HIS A 165 1.60 14.10 -1.09
CA HIS A 165 1.41 14.95 0.04
C HIS A 165 0.23 14.45 0.83
N GLN A 166 0.50 14.20 2.09
CA GLN A 166 -0.48 13.68 2.99
C GLN A 166 -1.30 14.83 3.55
N SER A 167 -0.67 15.96 3.90
CA SER A 167 -1.31 17.06 4.61
C SER A 167 -1.41 18.35 3.78
N GLN A 168 -1.37 18.23 2.46
CA GLN A 168 -1.49 19.38 1.54
C GLN A 168 -2.40 19.05 0.36
N THR A 169 -2.97 20.10 -0.22
CA THR A 169 -3.67 20.04 -1.51
C THR A 169 -2.93 20.92 -2.51
N PRO A 170 -2.75 20.50 -3.77
CA PRO A 170 -3.10 19.19 -4.32
C PRO A 170 -2.29 18.05 -3.70
N ALA A 171 -2.89 16.85 -3.58
CA ALA A 171 -2.27 15.73 -2.86
C ALA A 171 -1.12 15.08 -3.65
N LEU A 172 -0.98 15.36 -4.94
CA LEU A 172 0.12 14.86 -5.77
C LEU A 172 0.81 15.99 -6.52
N SER A 173 2.14 15.92 -6.61
CA SER A 173 2.97 16.85 -7.37
C SER A 173 3.97 16.10 -8.24
N LEU A 174 3.87 16.27 -9.56
CA LEU A 174 4.86 15.79 -10.53
C LEU A 174 5.99 16.81 -10.65
N TYR A 175 7.17 16.42 -10.20
CA TYR A 175 8.37 17.25 -10.11
C TYR A 175 9.42 16.80 -11.11
N SER A 176 10.04 17.77 -11.79
CA SER A 176 11.19 17.56 -12.68
C SER A 176 12.49 17.89 -11.95
N ARG A 177 13.41 16.92 -11.92
CA ARG A 177 14.73 17.02 -11.25
C ARG A 177 15.63 18.04 -11.95
N SER A 178 15.66 18.04 -13.29
CA SER A 178 16.49 18.93 -14.09
C SER A 178 16.05 20.39 -14.00
N SER A 179 14.75 20.65 -14.10
CA SER A 179 14.21 22.02 -13.99
C SER A 179 13.98 22.48 -12.55
N GLN A 180 14.02 21.55 -11.59
CA GLN A 180 13.75 21.76 -10.16
C GLN A 180 12.38 22.39 -9.88
N LYS A 181 11.37 22.02 -10.65
CA LYS A 181 10.01 22.58 -10.56
C LYS A 181 8.95 21.50 -10.58
N VAL A 182 7.83 21.80 -9.91
CA VAL A 182 6.58 21.06 -10.10
C VAL A 182 6.03 21.46 -11.47
N ILE A 183 5.80 20.48 -12.34
CA ILE A 183 5.29 20.66 -13.70
C ILE A 183 3.80 20.37 -13.81
N LYS A 184 3.25 19.57 -12.89
CA LYS A 184 1.82 19.24 -12.82
C LYS A 184 1.45 18.80 -11.41
N SER A 185 0.22 19.04 -11.00
CA SER A 185 -0.33 18.58 -9.73
C SER A 185 -1.68 17.92 -9.93
N PHE A 186 -2.07 17.05 -8.99
CA PHE A 186 -3.31 16.28 -9.08
C PHE A 186 -3.97 16.10 -7.71
N PHE A 187 -5.26 15.75 -7.72
CA PHE A 187 -6.13 15.58 -6.55
C PHE A 187 -6.24 16.82 -5.68
N ASP A 188 -7.08 17.75 -6.12
CA ASP A 188 -7.53 18.85 -5.29
C ASP A 188 -8.48 18.34 -4.20
N LEU A 189 -8.15 18.66 -2.95
CA LEU A 189 -8.90 18.28 -1.77
C LEU A 189 -9.22 19.53 -0.93
N PRO A 190 -10.29 19.51 -0.12
CA PRO A 190 -10.59 20.63 0.77
C PRO A 190 -9.45 20.86 1.77
N GLU A 191 -8.89 22.08 1.80
CA GLU A 191 -7.68 22.40 2.57
C GLU A 191 -7.78 21.99 4.06
N ASN A 192 -8.87 22.35 4.73
CA ASN A 192 -9.07 22.00 6.14
C ASN A 192 -9.19 20.48 6.36
N PHE A 193 -9.76 19.74 5.41
CA PHE A 193 -9.80 18.27 5.49
C PHE A 193 -8.39 17.67 5.50
N VAL A 194 -7.53 18.13 4.60
CA VAL A 194 -6.16 17.61 4.48
C VAL A 194 -5.31 18.02 5.69
N ARG A 195 -5.49 19.26 6.16
CA ARG A 195 -4.76 19.83 7.31
C ARG A 195 -5.20 19.21 8.64
N ARG A 196 -6.49 18.97 8.84
CA ARG A 196 -7.09 18.48 10.10
C ARG A 196 -7.45 17.01 10.03
N ARG A 197 -6.74 16.26 9.19
CA ARG A 197 -7.08 14.89 8.79
C ARG A 197 -7.69 14.07 9.95
N PRO A 198 -8.90 13.54 9.78
CA PRO A 198 -9.60 12.84 10.85
C PRO A 198 -8.96 11.51 11.26
N PHE A 199 -8.35 10.79 10.31
CA PHE A 199 -7.76 9.47 10.51
C PHE A 199 -6.36 9.39 9.91
N PHE A 200 -5.42 8.79 10.64
CA PHE A 200 -4.11 8.48 10.08
C PHE A 200 -4.18 7.14 9.33
N LEU A 201 -4.44 7.21 8.02
CA LEU A 201 -4.46 6.04 7.15
C LEU A 201 -3.02 5.76 6.67
N ILE A 202 -2.41 4.72 7.25
CA ILE A 202 -1.03 4.29 6.96
C ILE A 202 -1.05 3.39 5.74
N SER A 203 -1.25 3.98 4.56
CA SER A 203 -1.22 3.23 3.32
C SER A 203 -0.42 4.01 2.28
N PRO A 204 0.57 3.39 1.61
CA PRO A 204 1.19 3.99 0.45
C PRO A 204 0.10 4.34 -0.59
N PRO A 205 0.18 5.51 -1.25
CA PRO A 205 -0.79 5.89 -2.26
C PRO A 205 -0.54 5.18 -3.60
N PHE A 206 0.65 4.60 -3.79
CA PHE A 206 1.13 4.04 -5.06
C PHE A 206 1.24 2.52 -4.96
N TYR A 207 0.70 1.83 -5.96
CA TYR A 207 0.82 0.39 -6.12
C TYR A 207 1.12 0.04 -7.56
N LEU A 208 1.93 -0.99 -7.81
CA LEU A 208 2.18 -1.49 -9.16
C LEU A 208 1.35 -2.75 -9.41
N SER A 209 0.72 -2.81 -10.57
CA SER A 209 -0.03 -3.97 -11.08
C SER A 209 0.28 -4.08 -12.57
N GLY A 210 1.01 -5.12 -12.96
CA GLY A 210 1.64 -5.21 -14.29
C GLY A 210 2.46 -3.98 -14.62
N ASN A 211 2.10 -3.32 -15.73
CA ASN A 211 2.73 -2.07 -16.16
C ASN A 211 2.02 -0.81 -15.63
N ASP A 212 0.94 -0.96 -14.85
CA ASP A 212 0.16 0.15 -14.33
C ASP A 212 0.66 0.61 -12.96
N THR A 213 0.79 1.92 -12.81
CA THR A 213 0.87 2.55 -11.49
C THR A 213 -0.52 2.92 -11.03
N LEU A 214 -1.03 2.17 -10.06
CA LEU A 214 -2.29 2.48 -9.41
C LEU A 214 -2.07 3.53 -8.34
N ILE A 215 -3.02 4.45 -8.26
CA ILE A 215 -3.07 5.50 -7.25
C ILE A 215 -4.37 5.38 -6.47
N HIS A 216 -4.24 5.41 -5.16
CA HIS A 216 -5.38 5.37 -4.27
C HIS A 216 -5.20 6.34 -3.10
N TYR A 217 -6.14 7.27 -2.95
CA TYR A 217 -6.22 8.15 -1.79
C TYR A 217 -7.07 7.47 -0.71
N GLY A 218 -6.63 7.48 0.55
CA GLY A 218 -7.25 6.69 1.62
C GLY A 218 -8.73 7.00 1.93
N TYR A 219 -9.30 8.05 1.34
CA TYR A 219 -10.67 8.53 1.56
C TYR A 219 -11.55 8.48 0.31
N THR A 220 -11.17 7.70 -0.70
CA THR A 220 -12.01 7.50 -1.89
C THR A 220 -12.23 6.03 -2.14
N ASN A 221 -13.43 5.69 -2.61
CA ASN A 221 -13.76 4.36 -3.10
C ASN A 221 -13.37 4.16 -4.58
N GLU A 222 -12.71 5.14 -5.20
CA GLU A 222 -12.23 5.10 -6.58
C GLU A 222 -10.73 4.80 -6.62
N ILE A 223 -10.32 3.93 -7.54
CA ILE A 223 -8.92 3.63 -7.84
C ILE A 223 -8.57 4.25 -9.17
N TYR A 224 -7.43 4.91 -9.23
CA TYR A 224 -6.95 5.60 -10.41
C TYR A 224 -5.69 4.92 -10.95
N THR A 225 -5.37 5.18 -12.21
CA THR A 225 -4.10 4.81 -12.84
C THR A 225 -3.36 6.09 -13.21
N PHE A 226 -2.06 6.11 -12.93
CA PHE A 226 -1.14 7.10 -13.47
C PHE A 226 -0.42 6.52 -14.69
N ARG A 227 -0.68 7.11 -15.86
CA ARG A 227 -0.09 6.71 -17.15
C ARG A 227 0.10 7.96 -17.99
N ASN A 228 1.16 8.05 -18.78
CA ASN A 228 1.37 9.16 -19.72
C ASN A 228 1.26 10.56 -19.08
N LEU A 229 1.66 10.69 -17.80
CA LEU A 229 1.56 11.94 -17.03
C LEU A 229 0.10 12.44 -16.84
N SER A 230 -0.89 11.56 -17.01
CA SER A 230 -2.29 11.75 -16.64
C SER A 230 -2.67 10.82 -15.49
N ILE A 231 -3.74 11.20 -14.78
CA ILE A 231 -4.42 10.34 -13.80
C ILE A 231 -5.83 10.13 -14.32
N GLU A 232 -6.19 8.87 -14.48
CA GLU A 232 -7.48 8.46 -15.01
C GLU A 232 -8.12 7.48 -14.02
N LYS A 233 -9.45 7.55 -13.87
CA LYS A 233 -10.16 6.57 -13.07
C LYS A 233 -10.04 5.20 -13.75
N ARG A 234 -9.81 4.17 -12.95
CA ARG A 234 -9.70 2.79 -13.43
C ARG A 234 -10.92 1.97 -13.05
N ASN A 235 -11.27 2.01 -11.76
CA ASN A 235 -12.41 1.29 -11.23
C ASN A 235 -12.92 1.95 -9.93
N SER A 236 -14.06 1.47 -9.43
CA SER A 236 -14.64 1.92 -8.17
C SER A 236 -15.26 0.79 -7.34
N LEU A 237 -15.32 1.01 -6.03
CA LEU A 237 -15.92 0.12 -5.05
C LEU A 237 -17.25 0.70 -4.59
N ASN A 238 -18.37 0.06 -4.94
CA ASN A 238 -19.70 0.50 -4.54
C ASN A 238 -20.22 -0.30 -3.35
N PHE A 239 -20.36 0.36 -2.21
CA PHE A 239 -20.85 -0.23 -0.95
C PHE A 239 -22.38 -0.12 -0.77
N LYS A 240 -23.16 0.03 -1.85
CA LYS A 240 -24.64 -0.02 -1.86
C LYS A 240 -25.34 0.93 -0.87
N GLY A 241 -24.90 2.19 -0.86
CA GLY A 241 -25.45 3.22 0.04
C GLY A 241 -24.51 3.60 1.18
N HIS A 242 -23.45 2.83 1.38
CA HIS A 242 -22.44 3.04 2.42
C HIS A 242 -21.17 3.73 1.90
N ASN A 243 -21.26 4.45 0.78
CA ASN A 243 -20.09 5.10 0.17
C ASN A 243 -19.84 6.46 0.84
N PHE A 244 -18.61 6.71 1.26
CA PHE A 244 -18.22 8.06 1.66
C PHE A 244 -18.09 8.98 0.44
N ASN A 245 -18.62 10.19 0.55
CA ASN A 245 -18.41 11.25 -0.42
C ASN A 245 -18.01 12.54 0.30
N MET A 246 -16.80 13.02 -0.03
CA MET A 246 -16.25 14.24 0.55
C MET A 246 -17.17 15.45 0.37
N LYS A 247 -17.93 15.51 -0.73
CA LYS A 247 -18.77 16.67 -1.06
C LYS A 247 -20.01 16.81 -0.17
N ASP A 248 -20.36 15.76 0.57
CA ASP A 248 -21.55 15.76 1.43
C ASP A 248 -21.31 16.52 2.75
N PHE A 249 -20.06 16.93 3.00
CA PHE A 249 -19.63 17.59 4.23
C PHE A 249 -19.10 19.01 3.97
N ASN A 250 -19.28 19.91 4.95
CA ASN A 250 -18.75 21.26 4.90
C ASN A 250 -17.34 21.32 5.49
N TRP A 251 -16.35 21.58 4.63
CA TRP A 251 -14.93 21.71 5.02
C TRP A 251 -14.44 23.16 5.09
N SER A 252 -15.32 24.15 4.97
CA SER A 252 -14.91 25.57 4.95
C SER A 252 -14.46 26.10 6.32
N LEU A 253 -14.94 25.49 7.40
CA LEU A 253 -14.63 25.90 8.78
C LEU A 253 -13.45 25.12 9.32
N ASP A 254 -12.40 25.78 9.82
CA ASP A 254 -11.22 25.13 10.38
C ASP A 254 -11.46 24.60 11.81
N TYR A 255 -12.14 23.47 11.93
CA TYR A 255 -12.30 22.77 13.20
C TYR A 255 -11.10 21.85 13.52
N ASP A 256 -10.97 21.46 14.78
CA ASP A 256 -9.93 20.52 15.16
C ASP A 256 -10.19 19.12 14.57
N LYS A 257 -9.15 18.29 14.54
CA LYS A 257 -9.22 16.94 13.94
C LYS A 257 -10.29 16.05 14.59
N ASN A 258 -10.58 16.24 15.88
CA ASN A 258 -11.55 15.40 16.57
C ASN A 258 -12.97 15.74 16.13
N TYR A 259 -13.30 17.02 15.92
CA TYR A 259 -14.59 17.41 15.36
C TYR A 259 -14.87 16.71 14.03
N TYR A 260 -13.95 16.78 13.07
CA TYR A 260 -14.15 16.13 11.78
C TYR A 260 -14.17 14.61 11.88
N ARG A 261 -13.43 14.05 12.83
CA ARG A 261 -13.48 12.62 13.12
C ARG A 261 -14.84 12.19 13.70
N GLU A 262 -15.42 12.96 14.62
CA GLU A 262 -16.79 12.71 15.10
C GLU A 262 -17.82 12.90 13.99
N LEU A 263 -17.64 13.91 13.13
CA LEU A 263 -18.50 14.15 11.97
C LEU A 263 -18.50 12.97 10.98
N LEU A 264 -17.33 12.39 10.70
CA LEU A 264 -17.25 11.18 9.88
C LEU A 264 -17.79 9.95 10.59
N TRP A 265 -17.64 9.86 11.91
CA TRP A 265 -18.15 8.73 12.71
C TRP A 265 -19.63 8.80 13.05
N SER A 266 -20.33 9.94 12.87
CA SER A 266 -21.79 9.98 13.01
C SER A 266 -22.48 9.14 11.94
N GLU A 267 -21.84 8.98 10.78
CA GLU A 267 -22.28 8.11 9.69
C GLU A 267 -21.84 6.66 9.92
N ARG A 268 -22.59 5.94 10.76
CA ARG A 268 -22.17 4.64 11.33
C ARG A 268 -21.73 3.59 10.31
N ASN A 269 -22.44 3.51 9.19
CA ASN A 269 -22.22 2.48 8.19
C ASN A 269 -21.49 2.99 6.94
N VAL A 270 -20.95 4.20 6.96
CA VAL A 270 -20.22 4.74 5.81
C VAL A 270 -18.77 4.26 5.81
N VAL A 271 -18.33 3.69 4.68
CA VAL A 271 -16.93 3.30 4.45
C VAL A 271 -16.11 4.55 4.17
N ILE A 272 -15.36 4.97 5.17
CA ILE A 272 -14.60 6.23 5.18
C ILE A 272 -13.10 6.03 4.93
N GLY A 273 -12.56 4.85 5.24
CA GLY A 273 -11.13 4.60 5.21
C GLY A 273 -10.78 3.42 4.34
N PHE A 274 -9.72 3.58 3.56
CA PHE A 274 -9.21 2.56 2.66
C PHE A 274 -7.70 2.44 2.88
N ASN A 275 -7.23 1.25 3.27
CA ASN A 275 -5.82 0.93 3.35
C ASN A 275 -5.53 -0.30 2.51
N ASN A 276 -4.25 -0.47 2.20
CA ASN A 276 -3.71 -1.58 1.45
C ASN A 276 -4.31 -1.69 0.05
N HIS A 277 -3.53 -2.20 -0.88
CA HIS A 277 -4.04 -2.62 -2.18
C HIS A 277 -3.16 -3.76 -2.60
N PHE A 278 -3.81 -4.79 -3.13
CA PHE A 278 -3.14 -5.85 -3.86
C PHE A 278 -4.00 -6.19 -5.04
N GLU A 279 -3.36 -6.39 -6.17
CA GLU A 279 -4.02 -6.84 -7.38
C GLU A 279 -3.09 -7.75 -8.15
N ASN A 280 -3.63 -8.87 -8.61
CA ASN A 280 -3.03 -9.75 -9.59
C ASN A 280 -4.06 -10.12 -10.66
N GLU A 281 -3.75 -11.05 -11.54
CA GLU A 281 -4.64 -11.47 -12.63
C GLU A 281 -6.04 -11.92 -12.18
N ARG A 282 -6.19 -12.50 -10.99
CA ARG A 282 -7.47 -13.02 -10.48
C ARG A 282 -8.11 -12.16 -9.40
N PHE A 283 -7.35 -11.64 -8.45
CA PHE A 283 -7.87 -11.04 -7.24
C PHE A 283 -7.54 -9.55 -7.12
N ILE A 284 -8.48 -8.79 -6.56
CA ILE A 284 -8.25 -7.45 -5.98
C ILE A 284 -8.56 -7.51 -4.49
N LEU A 285 -7.64 -7.03 -3.66
CA LEU A 285 -7.76 -6.97 -2.21
C LEU A 285 -7.63 -5.53 -1.73
N LYS A 286 -8.58 -5.12 -0.88
CA LYS A 286 -8.62 -3.78 -0.27
C LYS A 286 -9.06 -3.87 1.18
N GLN A 287 -8.34 -3.24 2.11
CA GLN A 287 -8.84 -3.11 3.48
C GLN A 287 -9.68 -1.85 3.62
N ILE A 288 -10.81 -1.99 4.30
CA ILE A 288 -11.75 -0.89 4.51
C ILE A 288 -12.04 -0.68 6.01
N TYR A 289 -12.39 0.56 6.35
CA TYR A 289 -12.71 0.99 7.70
C TYR A 289 -13.98 1.83 7.69
N TYR A 290 -14.82 1.57 8.69
CA TYR A 290 -16.06 2.29 8.99
C TYR A 290 -16.24 2.29 10.52
N GLN A 291 -17.25 2.99 11.04
CA GLN A 291 -17.39 3.15 12.50
C GLN A 291 -17.56 1.79 13.22
N GLU A 292 -18.38 0.91 12.67
CA GLU A 292 -18.72 -0.38 13.28
C GLU A 292 -17.69 -1.48 13.02
N GLY A 293 -16.63 -1.23 12.25
CA GLY A 293 -15.63 -2.26 12.01
C GLY A 293 -14.61 -1.99 10.91
N SER A 294 -13.86 -3.03 10.61
CA SER A 294 -12.99 -3.11 9.44
C SER A 294 -13.02 -4.51 8.85
N GLY A 295 -12.56 -4.61 7.61
CA GLY A 295 -12.44 -5.90 6.95
C GLY A 295 -11.72 -5.80 5.63
N LEU A 296 -11.61 -6.95 4.99
CA LEU A 296 -11.01 -7.11 3.69
C LEU A 296 -12.10 -7.25 2.63
N VAL A 297 -12.10 -6.37 1.65
CA VAL A 297 -12.77 -6.58 0.38
C VAL A 297 -11.87 -7.48 -0.47
N LEU A 298 -12.42 -8.60 -0.92
CA LEU A 298 -11.79 -9.50 -1.87
C LEU A 298 -12.69 -9.63 -3.09
N ILE A 299 -12.17 -9.26 -4.25
CA ILE A 299 -12.84 -9.38 -5.54
C ILE A 299 -12.17 -10.51 -6.32
N ASP A 300 -12.96 -11.49 -6.76
CA ASP A 300 -12.53 -12.53 -7.68
C ASP A 300 -12.99 -12.15 -9.09
N LYS A 301 -12.05 -11.61 -9.89
CA LYS A 301 -12.29 -11.13 -11.26
C LYS A 301 -12.74 -12.27 -12.18
N LYS A 302 -12.25 -13.48 -11.94
CA LYS A 302 -12.55 -14.66 -12.75
C LYS A 302 -13.97 -15.18 -12.50
N GLU A 303 -14.42 -15.17 -11.26
CA GLU A 303 -15.79 -15.57 -10.90
C GLU A 303 -16.80 -14.42 -10.97
N GLY A 304 -16.35 -13.17 -11.13
CA GLY A 304 -17.20 -11.99 -11.09
C GLY A 304 -17.87 -11.76 -9.73
N LYS A 305 -17.21 -12.17 -8.64
CA LYS A 305 -17.75 -12.11 -7.27
C LYS A 305 -16.95 -11.18 -6.39
N SER A 306 -17.63 -10.60 -5.40
CA SER A 306 -17.01 -9.75 -4.38
C SER A 306 -17.42 -10.23 -3.00
N PHE A 307 -16.46 -10.29 -2.09
CA PHE A 307 -16.61 -10.74 -0.72
C PHE A 307 -16.16 -9.64 0.22
N PHE A 308 -16.88 -9.48 1.33
CA PHE A 308 -16.41 -8.70 2.46
C PHE A 308 -16.11 -9.63 3.63
N ILE A 309 -14.83 -9.79 3.97
CA ILE A 309 -14.37 -10.63 5.07
C ILE A 309 -14.13 -9.71 6.28
N GLN A 310 -15.03 -9.76 7.26
CA GLN A 310 -14.96 -8.89 8.42
C GLN A 310 -13.79 -9.28 9.33
N ALA A 311 -12.92 -8.32 9.66
CA ALA A 311 -11.75 -8.56 10.48
C ALA A 311 -11.99 -8.21 11.95
N PHE A 312 -12.45 -6.97 12.21
CA PHE A 312 -12.68 -6.44 13.55
C PHE A 312 -14.05 -5.76 13.62
N LYS A 313 -14.74 -5.90 14.76
CA LYS A 313 -16.02 -5.24 15.07
C LYS A 313 -15.80 -4.11 16.07
N ASN A 314 -16.65 -3.09 16.00
CA ASN A 314 -16.75 -1.97 16.94
C ASN A 314 -15.43 -1.21 17.15
N LEU A 315 -14.83 -0.71 16.05
CA LEU A 315 -13.62 0.12 16.14
C LEU A 315 -13.81 1.37 17.02
N SER A 316 -15.04 1.91 17.07
CA SER A 316 -15.39 3.00 17.97
C SER A 316 -15.32 2.66 19.46
N GLN A 317 -15.31 1.39 19.84
CA GLN A 317 -15.09 0.98 21.23
C GLN A 317 -13.60 0.80 21.51
N ILE A 318 -12.79 0.42 20.52
CA ILE A 318 -11.32 0.31 20.59
C ILE A 318 -10.62 1.69 20.76
N ARG A 319 -11.41 2.77 20.91
CA ARG A 319 -10.97 4.18 21.07
C ARG A 319 -10.17 4.48 22.33
N ASN A 320 -10.30 3.65 23.36
CA ASN A 320 -9.53 3.76 24.59
C ASN A 320 -8.52 2.63 24.62
N ASP A 321 -7.29 2.92 25.03
CA ASP A 321 -6.18 1.97 25.21
C ASP A 321 -6.50 0.79 26.16
N GLU A 322 -7.73 0.75 26.70
CA GLU A 322 -8.30 -0.25 27.60
C GLU A 322 -9.20 -1.29 26.93
N VAL A 323 -9.57 -1.17 25.65
CA VAL A 323 -10.21 -2.32 24.97
C VAL A 323 -9.14 -3.35 24.65
N SER A 324 -9.09 -4.35 25.53
CA SER A 324 -8.16 -5.44 25.43
C SER A 324 -8.33 -6.14 24.07
N TRP A 325 -7.22 -6.29 23.35
CA TRP A 325 -7.10 -7.21 22.21
C TRP A 325 -7.55 -8.65 22.56
N GLN A 326 -7.83 -8.94 23.83
CA GLN A 326 -8.39 -10.19 24.34
C GLN A 326 -9.77 -10.54 23.72
N ASN A 327 -10.53 -9.55 23.23
CA ASN A 327 -11.81 -9.82 22.55
C ASN A 327 -11.66 -10.17 21.06
N VAL A 328 -10.44 -10.16 20.51
CA VAL A 328 -10.16 -10.58 19.14
C VAL A 328 -9.90 -12.09 19.13
N THR A 329 -10.69 -12.83 18.34
CA THR A 329 -10.49 -14.28 18.18
C THR A 329 -9.17 -14.60 17.47
N SER A 330 -8.49 -15.67 17.87
CA SER A 330 -7.30 -16.16 17.15
C SER A 330 -7.61 -16.45 15.67
N ALA A 331 -6.61 -16.31 14.80
CA ALA A 331 -6.71 -16.67 13.39
C ALA A 331 -6.96 -18.18 13.20
N SER A 332 -6.63 -19.03 14.18
CA SER A 332 -7.01 -20.46 14.14
C SER A 332 -8.53 -20.68 14.22
N VAL A 333 -9.29 -19.70 14.76
CA VAL A 333 -10.74 -19.80 14.95
C VAL A 333 -11.49 -19.23 13.75
N ASN A 334 -11.11 -18.03 13.29
CA ASN A 334 -11.85 -17.29 12.24
C ASN A 334 -11.04 -17.09 10.94
N GLY A 335 -9.84 -17.64 10.86
CA GLY A 335 -8.96 -17.63 9.69
C GLY A 335 -7.91 -16.51 9.69
N THR A 336 -7.01 -16.60 8.71
CA THR A 336 -5.86 -15.70 8.52
C THR A 336 -6.27 -14.24 8.36
N ARG A 337 -5.46 -13.33 8.91
CA ARG A 337 -5.61 -11.88 8.76
C ARG A 337 -4.38 -11.29 8.08
N ILE A 338 -4.61 -10.27 7.25
CA ILE A 338 -3.54 -9.52 6.58
C ILE A 338 -3.24 -8.27 7.40
N GLY A 339 -1.96 -8.02 7.70
CA GLY A 339 -1.49 -6.78 8.32
C GLY A 339 -1.37 -5.64 7.31
N LEU A 340 -0.41 -4.74 7.52
CA LEU A 340 -0.02 -3.76 6.50
C LEU A 340 0.57 -4.49 5.28
N VAL A 341 0.15 -4.12 4.07
CA VAL A 341 0.75 -4.62 2.83
C VAL A 341 2.03 -3.82 2.58
N LEU A 342 3.16 -4.53 2.57
CA LEU A 342 4.50 -3.93 2.55
C LEU A 342 5.11 -3.87 1.15
N ASN A 343 4.69 -4.76 0.25
CA ASN A 343 5.12 -4.82 -1.14
C ASN A 343 4.16 -4.04 -2.06
N TRP A 344 4.40 -2.74 -2.16
CA TRP A 344 3.74 -1.84 -3.09
C TRP A 344 3.99 -2.18 -4.58
N ASP A 345 5.16 -2.74 -4.90
CA ASP A 345 5.46 -3.40 -6.18
C ASP A 345 5.15 -4.89 -5.98
N SER A 346 3.91 -5.31 -6.25
CA SER A 346 3.38 -6.60 -5.78
C SER A 346 4.02 -7.80 -6.46
N GLY A 347 4.73 -7.62 -7.58
CA GLY A 347 5.30 -8.72 -8.38
C GLY A 347 4.25 -9.79 -8.74
N GLU A 348 2.96 -9.44 -8.66
CA GLU A 348 1.74 -10.21 -8.93
C GLU A 348 1.49 -11.52 -8.14
N ASP A 349 2.51 -12.11 -7.51
CA ASP A 349 2.38 -13.48 -6.99
C ASP A 349 1.91 -13.56 -5.52
N TYR A 350 2.20 -12.55 -4.70
CA TYR A 350 1.90 -12.61 -3.26
C TYR A 350 1.68 -11.26 -2.60
N ILE A 351 0.96 -11.28 -1.48
CA ILE A 351 0.95 -10.19 -0.50
C ILE A 351 2.07 -10.41 0.50
N LEU A 352 2.90 -9.40 0.71
CA LEU A 352 3.91 -9.36 1.76
C LEU A 352 3.40 -8.52 2.93
N THR A 353 3.40 -9.09 4.12
CA THR A 353 3.15 -8.37 5.37
C THR A 353 4.23 -8.71 6.40
N SER A 354 4.18 -8.06 7.55
CA SER A 354 4.99 -8.41 8.71
C SER A 354 4.10 -8.65 9.92
N VAL A 355 4.46 -9.61 10.75
CA VAL A 355 3.72 -9.94 11.97
C VAL A 355 4.66 -9.81 13.16
N ASP A 356 4.21 -9.05 14.15
CA ASP A 356 4.83 -8.99 15.47
C ASP A 356 4.73 -10.38 16.13
N PRO A 357 5.82 -10.95 16.67
CA PRO A 357 5.79 -12.26 17.33
C PRO A 357 4.72 -12.38 18.43
N ALA A 358 4.49 -11.31 19.19
CA ALA A 358 3.46 -11.27 20.23
C ALA A 358 2.04 -11.39 19.66
N LYS A 359 1.86 -11.17 18.36
CA LYS A 359 0.57 -11.24 17.67
C LYS A 359 0.45 -12.40 16.69
N LYS A 360 1.40 -13.35 16.67
CA LYS A 360 1.44 -14.41 15.66
C LYS A 360 0.13 -15.22 15.58
N ASP A 361 -0.46 -15.59 16.72
CA ASP A 361 -1.71 -16.36 16.78
C ASP A 361 -2.96 -15.55 16.37
N PHE A 362 -2.87 -14.22 16.35
CA PHE A 362 -3.97 -13.36 15.88
C PHE A 362 -3.96 -13.18 14.36
N TYR A 363 -2.81 -13.33 13.71
CA TYR A 363 -2.67 -13.10 12.27
C TYR A 363 -2.56 -14.39 11.47
N ILE A 364 -1.88 -15.40 12.01
CA ILE A 364 -1.55 -16.63 11.28
C ILE A 364 -2.48 -17.75 11.74
N ASN A 365 -3.21 -18.32 10.78
CA ASN A 365 -3.88 -19.60 11.02
C ASN A 365 -2.86 -20.73 10.80
N PRO A 366 -2.41 -21.46 11.84
CA PRO A 366 -1.38 -22.50 11.69
C PRO A 366 -1.80 -23.63 10.75
N ASN A 367 -3.11 -23.83 10.52
CA ASN A 367 -3.63 -24.87 9.62
C ASN A 367 -3.39 -24.55 8.13
N THR A 368 -2.97 -23.33 7.79
CA THR A 368 -2.61 -22.96 6.42
C THR A 368 -1.12 -23.14 6.12
N LEU A 369 -0.32 -23.53 7.12
CA LEU A 369 1.12 -23.70 6.99
C LEU A 369 1.48 -25.12 6.59
N ASP A 370 2.44 -25.26 5.68
CA ASP A 370 3.13 -26.53 5.46
C ASP A 370 4.05 -26.88 6.64
N SER A 371 4.65 -28.07 6.63
CA SER A 371 5.51 -28.54 7.73
C SER A 371 6.69 -27.62 8.01
N VAL A 372 7.32 -27.07 6.96
CA VAL A 372 8.49 -26.21 7.07
C VAL A 372 8.12 -24.87 7.73
N ASN A 373 7.04 -24.25 7.27
CA ASN A 373 6.56 -22.98 7.81
C ASN A 373 5.94 -23.14 9.19
N TYR A 374 5.30 -24.27 9.48
CA TYR A 374 4.83 -24.59 10.83
C TYR A 374 5.97 -24.76 11.83
N ASP A 375 7.10 -25.36 11.41
CA ASP A 375 8.29 -25.44 12.25
C ASP A 375 8.92 -24.07 12.52
N LYS A 376 8.96 -23.17 11.53
CA LYS A 376 9.35 -21.77 11.73
C LYS A 376 8.41 -21.09 12.73
N PHE A 377 7.09 -21.23 12.54
CA PHE A 377 6.06 -20.63 13.38
C PHE A 377 6.21 -20.99 14.87
N LYS A 378 6.51 -22.27 15.17
CA LYS A 378 6.76 -22.74 16.54
C LYS A 378 8.02 -22.14 17.17
N LYS A 379 9.05 -21.87 16.37
CA LYS A 379 10.36 -21.37 16.85
C LYS A 379 10.37 -19.86 17.09
N ILE A 380 9.46 -19.10 16.48
CA ILE A 380 9.34 -17.65 16.69
C ILE A 380 9.02 -17.36 18.16
N GLY A 381 9.97 -16.72 18.83
CA GLY A 381 9.92 -16.27 20.21
C GLY A 381 9.41 -14.82 20.35
N LEU A 382 8.94 -14.46 21.54
CA LEU A 382 8.32 -13.16 21.81
C LEU A 382 9.29 -11.96 21.68
N SER A 383 10.58 -12.20 21.86
CA SER A 383 11.64 -11.18 21.78
C SER A 383 12.25 -11.06 20.38
N ASP A 384 11.82 -11.88 19.42
CA ASP A 384 12.34 -11.84 18.07
C ASP A 384 11.88 -10.56 17.36
N ASN A 385 12.60 -10.16 16.32
CA ASN A 385 12.14 -9.19 15.36
C ASN A 385 10.83 -9.66 14.70
N PRO A 386 10.00 -8.73 14.17
CA PRO A 386 8.88 -9.08 13.30
C PRO A 386 9.32 -10.00 12.17
N PHE A 387 8.50 -10.99 11.85
CA PHE A 387 8.74 -11.89 10.73
C PHE A 387 7.92 -11.46 9.52
N LEU A 388 8.49 -11.63 8.33
CA LEU A 388 7.75 -11.39 7.10
C LEU A 388 6.87 -12.60 6.78
N VAL A 389 5.73 -12.32 6.15
CA VAL A 389 4.75 -13.33 5.75
C VAL A 389 4.35 -13.05 4.31
N LYS A 390 4.52 -14.05 3.44
CA LYS A 390 4.01 -14.03 2.07
C LYS A 390 2.75 -14.88 1.99
N TYR A 391 1.67 -14.27 1.50
CA TYR A 391 0.42 -14.94 1.20
C TYR A 391 0.27 -15.06 -0.32
N TYR A 392 0.33 -16.28 -0.83
CA TYR A 392 0.12 -16.59 -2.24
C TYR A 392 -1.34 -16.98 -2.44
N PHE A 393 -1.94 -16.51 -3.53
CA PHE A 393 -3.36 -16.70 -3.83
C PHE A 393 -3.54 -17.76 -4.91
N LYS A 394 -4.69 -18.45 -4.89
CA LYS A 394 -5.03 -19.46 -5.91
C LYS A 394 -5.13 -18.84 -7.31
N PRO A 395 -4.68 -19.53 -8.36
CA PRO A 395 -4.74 -19.04 -9.75
C PRO A 395 -6.16 -19.00 -10.35
#